data_AF-A0AAV0MCI0-F1
#
_entry.id   AF-A0AAV0MCI0-F1
#
_cell.length_a   1.000
_cell.length_b   1.000
_cell.length_c   1.000
_cell.angle_alpha   90.00
_cell.angle_beta   90.00
_cell.angle_gamma   90.00
#
_symmetry.space_group_name_H-M   'P 1'
#
loop_
_entity.id
_entity.type
_entity.pdbx_description
1 polymer ?
#
loop_
_entity_poly.entity_id
_entity_poly.type
_entity_poly.pdbx_seq_one_letter_code
_entity_poly.pdbx_strand_id
1 'polypeptide(L)'
;MLDCQIEKIVLFLLEQQGLLAGRIAKLNEDQDALQQEPDIAKLSQLRENYRDVGRDLLKLLFFVEINAVGLRKILKKFDKRFGYRFTDYYVKTRANHPYSQLQQVFKHVGLGAVVGAISRNLHELQEHQGSFLSIYDQSVLPLEDSVVDAMKAAVDG
;
A
#
# COMPACT_ATOMS: atom_id res chain seq x y z
N MET A 1 6.01 27.14 -5.56
CA MET A 1 4.70 26.61 -5.96
C MET A 1 4.71 25.10 -6.17
N LEU A 2 5.62 24.52 -6.99
CA LEU A 2 5.67 23.06 -7.19
C LEU A 2 6.04 22.29 -5.91
N ASP A 3 7.07 22.75 -5.18
CA ASP A 3 7.48 22.15 -3.90
C ASP A 3 6.32 22.10 -2.88
N CYS A 4 5.54 23.16 -2.74
CA CYS A 4 4.38 23.20 -1.82
C CYS A 4 3.26 22.22 -2.23
N GLN A 5 3.09 21.95 -3.52
CA GLN A 5 2.13 20.94 -3.97
C GLN A 5 2.63 19.53 -3.69
N ILE A 6 3.93 19.28 -3.89
CA ILE A 6 4.57 18.00 -3.53
C ILE A 6 4.48 17.77 -2.02
N GLU A 7 4.75 18.79 -1.21
CA GLU A 7 4.59 18.74 0.24
C GLU A 7 3.18 18.31 0.64
N LYS A 8 2.15 18.93 0.06
CA LYS A 8 0.75 18.57 0.33
C LYS A 8 0.44 17.11 0.00
N ILE A 9 0.96 16.61 -1.13
CA ILE A 9 0.80 15.20 -1.54
C ILE A 9 1.48 14.28 -0.51
N VAL A 10 2.69 14.62 -0.07
CA VAL A 10 3.47 13.82 0.88
C VAL A 10 2.84 13.80 2.26
N LEU A 11 2.37 14.94 2.77
CA LEU A 11 1.70 15.00 4.07
C LEU A 11 0.43 14.15 4.08
N PHE A 12 -0.36 14.20 3.00
CA PHE A 12 -1.51 13.32 2.83
C PHE A 12 -1.09 11.84 2.79
N LEU A 13 -0.04 11.50 2.04
CA LEU A 13 0.47 10.12 1.98
C LEU A 13 0.87 9.59 3.36
N LEU A 14 1.61 10.38 4.14
CA LEU A 14 2.03 10.01 5.49
C LEU A 14 0.85 9.81 6.44
N GLU A 15 -0.15 10.70 6.38
CA GLU A 15 -1.38 10.57 7.17
C GLU A 15 -2.10 9.26 6.85
N GLN A 16 -2.31 8.97 5.55
CA GLN A 16 -2.99 7.73 5.13
C GLN A 16 -2.20 6.48 5.49
N GLN A 17 -0.86 6.50 5.36
CA GLN A 17 -0.01 5.41 5.83
C GLN A 17 -0.17 5.16 7.33
N GLY A 18 -0.21 6.22 8.15
CA GLY A 18 -0.44 6.13 9.58
C GLY A 18 -1.80 5.52 9.93
N LEU A 19 -2.87 5.93 9.22
CA LEU A 19 -4.21 5.36 9.40
C LEU A 19 -4.26 3.87 9.04
N LEU A 20 -3.65 3.48 7.92
CA LEU A 20 -3.56 2.08 7.52
C LEU A 20 -2.76 1.26 8.53
N ALA A 21 -1.62 1.78 8.99
CA ALA A 21 -0.80 1.12 10.00
C ALA A 21 -1.55 0.91 11.32
N GLY A 22 -2.29 1.92 11.79
CA GLY A 22 -3.12 1.81 12.99
C GLY A 22 -4.24 0.77 12.85
N ARG A 23 -4.88 0.69 11.68
CA ARG A 23 -5.88 -0.36 11.39
C ARG A 23 -5.25 -1.75 11.40
N ILE A 24 -4.08 -1.93 10.78
CA ILE A 24 -3.37 -3.22 10.77
C ILE A 24 -2.97 -3.63 12.19
N ALA A 25 -2.46 -2.70 13.01
CA ALA A 25 -2.09 -2.99 14.39
C ALA A 25 -3.29 -3.55 15.19
N LYS A 26 -4.47 -2.93 15.05
CA LYS A 26 -5.70 -3.41 15.69
C LYS A 26 -6.13 -4.79 15.19
N LEU A 27 -6.04 -5.04 13.87
CA LEU A 27 -6.36 -6.35 13.31
C LEU A 27 -5.38 -7.45 13.77
N ASN A 28 -4.11 -7.11 14.02
CA ASN A 28 -3.15 -8.04 14.62
C ASN A 28 -3.56 -8.43 16.05
N GLU A 29 -4.01 -7.46 16.86
CA GLU A 29 -4.51 -7.74 18.21
C GLU A 29 -5.73 -8.67 18.17
N ASP A 30 -6.67 -8.43 17.25
CA ASP A 30 -7.83 -9.30 17.02
C ASP A 30 -7.40 -10.70 16.57
N GLN A 31 -6.36 -10.80 15.73
CA GLN A 31 -5.80 -12.06 15.26
C GLN A 31 -5.17 -12.86 16.41
N ASP A 32 -4.37 -12.21 17.27
CA ASP A 32 -3.72 -12.83 18.43
C ASP A 32 -4.76 -13.36 19.44
N ALA A 33 -5.85 -12.62 19.65
CA ALA A 33 -6.96 -13.06 20.51
C ALA A 33 -7.66 -14.32 19.94
N LEU A 34 -7.87 -14.38 18.61
CA LEU A 34 -8.50 -15.52 17.95
C LEU A 34 -7.61 -16.76 17.86
N GLN A 35 -6.29 -16.60 17.94
CA GLN A 35 -5.37 -17.76 18.07
C GLN A 35 -5.56 -18.49 19.41
N GLN A 36 -5.97 -17.78 20.47
CA GLN A 36 -6.21 -18.38 21.78
C GLN A 36 -7.57 -19.09 21.86
N GLU A 37 -8.60 -18.49 21.24
CA GLU A 37 -9.97 -19.04 21.21
C GLU A 37 -10.51 -19.01 19.77
N PRO A 38 -10.37 -20.11 19.00
CA PRO A 38 -10.71 -20.13 17.59
C PRO A 38 -12.23 -20.08 17.37
N ASP A 39 -12.67 -19.09 16.58
CA ASP A 39 -14.05 -18.92 16.14
C ASP A 39 -14.07 -18.67 14.62
N ILE A 40 -14.65 -19.62 13.88
CA ILE A 40 -14.67 -19.63 12.41
C ILE A 40 -15.37 -18.38 11.83
N ALA A 41 -16.44 -17.91 12.48
CA ALA A 41 -17.16 -16.74 12.01
C ALA A 41 -16.32 -15.47 12.18
N LYS A 42 -15.64 -15.33 13.33
CA LYS A 42 -14.74 -14.20 13.60
C LYS A 42 -13.49 -14.24 12.72
N LEU A 43 -12.93 -15.41 12.43
CA LEU A 43 -11.81 -15.57 11.49
C LEU A 43 -12.18 -15.11 10.07
N SER A 44 -13.39 -15.47 9.61
CA SER A 44 -13.88 -15.04 8.29
C SER A 44 -14.05 -13.52 8.23
N GLN A 45 -14.59 -12.91 9.29
CA GLN A 45 -14.72 -11.46 9.39
C GLN A 45 -13.37 -10.75 9.45
N LEU A 46 -12.42 -11.27 10.23
CA LEU A 46 -11.07 -10.72 10.34
C LEU A 46 -10.35 -10.72 8.98
N ARG A 47 -10.50 -11.80 8.21
CA ARG A 47 -9.96 -11.89 6.85
C ARG A 47 -10.53 -10.82 5.93
N GLU A 48 -11.85 -10.58 5.99
CA GLU A 48 -12.47 -9.53 5.19
C GLU A 48 -12.02 -8.13 5.62
N ASN A 49 -11.83 -7.91 6.92
CA ASN A 49 -11.30 -6.64 7.43
C ASN A 49 -9.87 -6.36 6.92
N TYR A 50 -9.02 -7.37 6.84
CA TYR A 50 -7.69 -7.23 6.23
C TYR A 50 -7.78 -6.90 4.73
N ARG A 51 -8.72 -7.51 4.01
CA ARG A 51 -8.97 -7.16 2.59
C ARG A 51 -9.45 -5.73 2.42
N ASP A 52 -10.29 -5.22 3.32
CA ASP A 52 -10.71 -3.83 3.30
C ASP A 52 -9.53 -2.87 3.46
N VAL A 53 -8.60 -3.18 4.36
CA VAL A 53 -7.33 -2.42 4.47
C VAL A 53 -6.53 -2.51 3.16
N GLY A 54 -6.47 -3.68 2.53
CA GLY A 54 -5.82 -3.87 1.24
C GLY A 54 -6.46 -3.06 0.11
N ARG A 55 -7.80 -2.99 0.06
CA ARG A 55 -8.53 -2.14 -0.91
C ARG A 55 -8.26 -0.66 -0.70
N ASP A 56 -8.15 -0.21 0.54
CA ASP A 56 -7.79 1.19 0.83
C ASP A 56 -6.33 1.49 0.51
N LEU A 57 -5.43 0.53 0.72
CA LEU A 57 -4.04 0.63 0.26
C LEU A 57 -3.94 0.72 -1.27
N LEU A 58 -4.75 -0.04 -2.01
CA LEU A 58 -4.82 0.07 -3.47
C LEU A 58 -5.23 1.46 -3.95
N LYS A 59 -6.21 2.09 -3.29
CA LYS A 59 -6.59 3.49 -3.58
C LYS A 59 -5.43 4.44 -3.33
N LEU A 60 -4.65 4.21 -2.26
CA LEU A 60 -3.48 5.03 -1.94
C LEU A 60 -2.34 4.84 -2.95
N LEU A 61 -2.08 3.61 -3.39
CA LEU A 61 -1.11 3.31 -4.45
C LEU A 61 -1.49 4.01 -5.77
N PHE A 62 -2.76 3.91 -6.16
CA PHE A 62 -3.27 4.62 -7.34
C PHE A 62 -3.13 6.15 -7.22
N PHE A 63 -3.41 6.70 -6.03
CA PHE A 63 -3.20 8.12 -5.75
C PHE A 63 -1.73 8.53 -5.98
N VAL A 64 -0.77 7.75 -5.47
CA VAL A 64 0.66 8.03 -5.66
C VAL A 64 1.04 7.97 -7.13
N GLU A 65 0.57 6.95 -7.87
CA GLU A 65 0.84 6.77 -9.29
C GLU A 65 0.36 7.97 -10.13
N ILE A 66 -0.89 8.40 -9.95
CA ILE A 66 -1.47 9.54 -10.67
C ILE A 66 -0.69 10.83 -10.39
N ASN A 67 -0.29 11.05 -9.13
CA ASN A 67 0.51 12.21 -8.76
C ASN A 67 1.93 12.14 -9.36
N ALA A 68 2.58 10.98 -9.35
CA ALA A 68 3.88 10.78 -9.98
C ALA A 68 3.83 11.06 -11.49
N VAL A 69 2.82 10.55 -12.19
CA VAL A 69 2.59 10.82 -13.62
C VAL A 69 2.33 12.31 -13.87
N GLY A 70 1.52 12.94 -13.03
CA GLY A 70 1.22 14.38 -13.10
C GLY A 70 2.48 15.23 -12.95
N LEU A 71 3.31 14.95 -11.95
CA LEU A 71 4.59 15.62 -11.73
C LEU A 71 5.53 15.45 -12.92
N ARG A 72 5.69 14.23 -13.46
CA ARG A 72 6.48 13.98 -14.68
C ARG A 72 6.00 14.84 -15.86
N LYS A 73 4.67 14.95 -16.06
CA LYS A 73 4.09 15.78 -17.13
C LYS A 73 4.34 17.28 -16.91
N ILE A 74 4.26 17.76 -15.67
CA ILE A 74 4.56 19.16 -15.32
C ILE A 74 6.02 19.47 -15.63
N LEU A 75 6.94 18.65 -15.13
CA LEU A 75 8.39 18.82 -15.34
C LEU A 75 8.73 18.81 -16.84
N LYS A 76 8.19 17.87 -17.61
CA LYS A 76 8.35 17.83 -19.09
C LYS A 76 7.81 19.08 -19.77
N LYS A 77 6.74 19.70 -19.26
CA LYS A 77 6.19 20.94 -19.80
C LYS A 77 7.11 22.14 -19.53
N PHE A 78 7.79 22.17 -18.37
CA PHE A 78 8.81 23.17 -18.08
C PHE A 78 9.98 23.07 -19.05
N ASP A 79 10.57 21.88 -19.22
CA ASP A 79 11.70 21.70 -20.16
C ASP A 79 11.35 22.16 -21.58
N LYS A 80 10.15 21.80 -22.07
CA LYS A 80 9.68 22.22 -23.40
C LYS A 80 9.54 23.73 -23.58
N ARG A 81 9.11 24.44 -22.53
CA ARG A 81 8.85 25.89 -22.61
C ARG A 81 10.10 26.73 -22.43
N PHE A 82 11.02 26.27 -21.59
CA PHE A 82 12.18 27.06 -21.18
C PHE A 82 13.50 26.59 -21.79
N GLY A 83 13.50 25.48 -22.56
CA GLY A 83 14.66 25.00 -23.32
C GLY A 83 15.84 24.53 -22.46
N TYR A 84 15.64 24.41 -21.15
CA TYR A 84 16.66 24.01 -20.18
C TYR A 84 16.39 22.59 -19.66
N ARG A 85 17.45 21.93 -19.17
CA ARG A 85 17.38 20.67 -18.40
C ARG A 85 16.87 20.92 -16.96
N PHE A 86 15.71 21.58 -16.84
CA PHE A 86 15.14 21.91 -15.54
C PHE A 86 14.76 20.63 -14.78
N THR A 87 14.15 19.65 -15.46
CA THR A 87 13.82 18.36 -14.86
C THR A 87 15.04 17.68 -14.24
N ASP A 88 16.15 17.57 -14.98
CA ASP A 88 17.36 16.91 -14.47
C ASP A 88 17.91 17.62 -13.24
N TYR A 89 17.98 18.95 -13.28
CA TYR A 89 18.43 19.75 -12.15
C TYR A 89 17.49 19.62 -10.94
N TYR A 90 16.19 19.74 -11.16
CA TYR A 90 15.17 19.72 -10.12
C TYR A 90 15.09 18.34 -9.44
N VAL A 91 15.07 17.26 -10.22
CA VAL A 91 15.09 15.89 -9.69
C VAL A 91 16.39 15.62 -8.96
N LYS A 92 17.56 15.97 -9.53
CA LYS A 92 18.86 15.72 -8.88
C LYS A 92 18.99 16.43 -7.54
N THR A 93 18.55 17.68 -7.44
CA THR A 93 18.66 18.48 -6.21
C THR A 93 17.65 18.08 -5.16
N ARG A 94 16.42 17.74 -5.55
CA ARG A 94 15.35 17.41 -4.59
C ARG A 94 15.26 15.94 -4.26
N ALA A 95 15.61 15.02 -5.16
CA ALA A 95 15.60 13.58 -4.89
C ALA A 95 16.76 13.15 -3.98
N ASN A 96 17.92 13.81 -4.04
CA ASN A 96 19.10 13.44 -3.24
C ASN A 96 19.21 14.19 -1.90
N HIS A 97 18.18 14.93 -1.54
CA HIS A 97 18.15 15.68 -0.28
C HIS A 97 17.72 14.76 0.88
N PRO A 98 18.30 14.89 2.10
CA PRO A 98 17.92 14.06 3.25
C PRO A 98 16.44 14.18 3.64
N TYR A 99 15.82 15.33 3.35
CA TYR A 99 14.38 15.57 3.53
C TYR A 99 13.60 15.52 2.21
N SER A 100 13.94 14.59 1.33
CA SER A 100 13.33 14.51 0.01
C SER A 100 11.86 14.09 0.07
N GLN A 101 10.98 15.07 -0.07
CA GLN A 101 9.56 14.84 -0.32
C GLN A 101 9.32 14.16 -1.68
N LEU A 102 10.21 14.40 -2.66
CA LEU A 102 10.09 13.84 -3.99
C LEU A 102 10.25 12.31 -4.00
N GLN A 103 11.11 11.75 -3.13
CA GLN A 103 11.27 10.31 -3.00
C GLN A 103 10.04 9.61 -2.44
N GLN A 104 9.29 10.25 -1.54
CA GLN A 104 8.06 9.68 -0.97
C GLN A 104 7.04 9.37 -2.06
N VAL A 105 6.95 10.25 -3.07
CA VAL A 105 6.04 10.07 -4.22
C VAL A 105 6.59 9.09 -5.26
N PHE A 106 7.88 9.12 -5.59
CA PHE A 106 8.41 8.28 -6.69
C PHE A 106 8.94 6.90 -6.30
N LYS A 107 9.21 6.65 -5.02
CA LYS A 107 9.77 5.36 -4.55
C LYS A 107 8.82 4.57 -3.65
N HIS A 108 7.60 5.07 -3.46
CA HIS A 108 6.56 4.40 -2.67
C HIS A 108 7.05 4.02 -1.26
N VAL A 109 7.86 4.89 -0.66
CA VAL A 109 8.56 4.60 0.61
C VAL A 109 7.54 4.26 1.69
N GLY A 110 7.73 3.11 2.36
CA GLY A 110 6.83 2.63 3.41
C GLY A 110 5.61 1.83 2.92
N LEU A 111 5.11 2.05 1.70
CA LEU A 111 3.93 1.32 1.18
C LEU A 111 4.22 -0.18 0.97
N GLY A 112 5.42 -0.53 0.50
CA GLY A 112 5.82 -1.94 0.33
C GLY A 112 5.82 -2.72 1.66
N ALA A 113 6.17 -2.06 2.78
CA ALA A 113 6.10 -2.69 4.09
C ALA A 113 4.64 -2.95 4.53
N VAL A 114 3.73 -2.03 4.20
CA VAL A 114 2.28 -2.20 4.46
C VAL A 114 1.73 -3.34 3.60
N VAL A 115 2.08 -3.42 2.30
CA VAL A 115 1.71 -4.56 1.45
C VAL A 115 2.22 -5.88 2.03
N GLY A 116 3.49 -5.91 2.46
CA GLY A 116 4.09 -7.09 3.09
C GLY A 116 3.35 -7.52 4.35
N ALA A 117 2.99 -6.58 5.22
CA ALA A 117 2.24 -6.86 6.45
C ALA A 117 0.86 -7.46 6.15
N ILE A 118 0.07 -6.84 5.26
CA ILE A 118 -1.27 -7.34 4.90
C ILE A 118 -1.16 -8.71 4.22
N SER A 119 -0.22 -8.88 3.29
CA SER A 119 -0.03 -10.14 2.57
C SER A 119 0.34 -11.29 3.51
N ARG A 120 1.24 -11.04 4.46
CA ARG A 120 1.64 -12.04 5.45
C ARG A 120 0.45 -12.43 6.34
N ASN A 121 -0.27 -11.47 6.90
CA ASN A 121 -1.36 -11.77 7.83
C ASN A 121 -2.53 -12.50 7.14
N LEU A 122 -2.87 -12.12 5.90
CA LEU A 122 -3.88 -12.84 5.11
C LEU A 122 -3.44 -14.29 4.83
N HIS A 123 -2.16 -14.51 4.55
CA HIS A 123 -1.62 -15.84 4.33
C HIS A 123 -1.67 -16.69 5.60
N GLU A 124 -1.27 -16.15 6.75
CA GLU A 124 -1.36 -16.83 8.04
C GLU A 124 -2.80 -17.25 8.36
N LEU A 125 -3.79 -16.36 8.18
CA LEU A 125 -5.20 -16.69 8.41
C LEU A 125 -5.70 -17.83 7.51
N GLN A 126 -5.18 -17.92 6.28
CA GLN A 126 -5.53 -18.96 5.34
C GLN A 126 -4.99 -20.34 5.74
N GLU A 127 -3.75 -20.42 6.24
CA GLU A 127 -3.19 -21.68 6.76
C GLU A 127 -3.98 -22.19 7.97
N HIS A 128 -4.37 -21.30 8.87
CA HIS A 128 -5.16 -21.67 10.05
C HIS A 128 -6.56 -22.15 9.64
N GLN A 129 -7.23 -21.48 8.70
CA GLN A 129 -8.56 -21.90 8.23
C GLN A 129 -8.53 -23.28 7.54
N GLY A 130 -7.47 -23.60 6.80
CA GLY A 130 -7.28 -24.91 6.17
C GLY A 130 -7.17 -26.07 7.16
N SER A 131 -6.70 -25.80 8.39
CA SER A 131 -6.64 -26.78 9.48
C SER A 131 -8.02 -27.12 10.06
N PHE A 132 -8.97 -26.16 10.03
CA PHE A 132 -10.31 -26.31 10.60
C PHE A 132 -11.35 -26.87 9.61
N LEU A 133 -11.07 -26.85 8.30
CA LEU A 133 -11.95 -27.40 7.27
C LEU A 133 -11.73 -28.91 7.13
N SER A 134 -12.80 -29.67 7.30
CA SER A 134 -12.84 -31.10 6.99
C SER A 134 -12.45 -31.33 5.52
N ILE A 135 -11.68 -32.39 5.24
CA ILE A 135 -11.32 -32.83 3.87
C ILE A 135 -12.54 -33.08 2.95
N TYR A 136 -13.75 -33.13 3.53
CA TYR A 136 -15.01 -33.31 2.81
C TYR A 136 -15.77 -32.00 2.53
N ASP A 137 -15.40 -30.88 3.17
CA ASP A 137 -16.01 -29.55 2.98
C ASP A 137 -15.21 -28.68 2.00
N GLN A 138 -14.18 -29.24 1.37
CA GLN A 138 -13.24 -28.55 0.50
C GLN A 138 -13.88 -28.19 -0.86
N SER A 139 -14.65 -27.09 -0.90
CA SER A 139 -14.71 -26.33 -2.15
C SER A 139 -13.32 -25.72 -2.35
N VAL A 140 -12.54 -26.29 -3.26
CA VAL A 140 -11.21 -25.82 -3.68
C VAL A 140 -11.38 -24.42 -4.31
N LEU A 141 -11.50 -23.39 -3.48
CA LEU A 141 -11.42 -22.01 -3.94
C LEU A 141 -9.95 -21.66 -4.14
N PRO A 142 -9.59 -20.93 -5.21
CA PRO A 142 -8.20 -20.68 -5.56
C PRO A 142 -7.46 -20.05 -4.39
N LEU A 143 -6.24 -20.55 -4.20
CA LEU A 143 -5.31 -20.25 -3.12
C LEU A 143 -4.82 -18.78 -3.11
N GLU A 144 -5.19 -17.99 -4.13
CA GLU A 144 -4.72 -16.63 -4.38
C GLU A 144 -5.77 -15.60 -3.95
N ASP A 145 -5.40 -14.73 -3.00
CA ASP A 145 -6.24 -13.60 -2.62
C ASP A 145 -6.09 -12.49 -3.66
N SER A 146 -7.11 -12.29 -4.49
CA SER A 146 -7.10 -11.29 -5.57
C SER A 146 -6.69 -9.88 -5.11
N VAL A 147 -6.93 -9.51 -3.84
CA VAL A 147 -6.49 -8.23 -3.29
C VAL A 147 -4.97 -8.19 -3.12
N VAL A 148 -4.36 -9.30 -2.69
CA VAL A 148 -2.89 -9.42 -2.54
C VAL A 148 -2.19 -9.30 -3.89
N ASP A 149 -2.72 -9.94 -4.93
CA ASP A 149 -2.11 -9.87 -6.27
C ASP A 149 -2.21 -8.47 -6.85
N ALA A 150 -3.36 -7.82 -6.68
CA ALA A 150 -3.55 -6.44 -7.09
C ALA A 150 -2.57 -5.49 -6.35
N MET A 151 -2.35 -5.70 -5.04
CA MET A 151 -1.42 -4.86 -4.26
C MET A 151 0.03 -5.05 -4.72
N LYS A 152 0.46 -6.29 -4.94
CA LYS A 152 1.82 -6.60 -5.43
C LYS A 152 2.04 -5.97 -6.81
N ALA A 153 1.11 -6.19 -7.74
CA ALA A 153 1.18 -5.60 -9.07
C ALA A 153 1.23 -4.06 -9.05
N ALA A 154 0.50 -3.42 -8.13
CA ALA A 154 0.47 -1.97 -8.00
C ALA A 154 1.73 -1.37 -7.31
N VAL A 155 2.46 -2.16 -6.50
CA VAL A 155 3.73 -1.71 -5.91
C VAL A 155 4.88 -1.84 -6.90
N ASP A 156 4.85 -2.85 -7.78
CA ASP A 156 5.90 -3.14 -8.75
C ASP A 156 5.83 -2.31 -10.05
N GLY A 157 4.75 -1.55 -10.26
CA GLY A 157 4.53 -0.66 -11.41
C GLY A 157 5.07 0.76 -11.24
#